data_AF-A0A8H2XLV7-F1
#
_entry.id   AF-A0A8H2XLV7-F1
#
_cell.length_a   1.000
_cell.length_b   1.000
_cell.length_c   1.000
_cell.angle_alpha   90.00
_cell.angle_beta   90.00
_cell.angle_gamma   90.00
#
_symmetry.space_group_name_H-M   'P 1'
#
loop_
_entity.id
_entity.type
_entity.pdbx_description
1 polymer ?
#
loop_
_entity_poly.entity_id
_entity_poly.type
_entity_poly.pdbx_seq_one_letter_code
_entity_poly.pdbx_strand_id
1 'polypeptide(L)'
;MGLEDPIRIQNVEWKQGNPFYDWYSRRSRVKILSMQLRQEQTASPFSHQYLAFKLDDGTYFRIDRRRLPSPMNYARPREEGVEAYDTIEQITGLEDSIYNPSYCLVKSSLSAPSTANLDLLVDACRRIYNDRTLPRPIADSQTHTYTIQRYDCYFYAQTLFICIVFPLYDQPPLDISLWVSLRGTMSIIITDQPYHQ
;
A
#
# COMPACT_ATOMS: atom_id res chain seq x y z
N MET A 1 14.95 4.97 19.29
CA MET A 1 13.83 5.91 19.10
C MET A 1 12.50 5.41 19.71
N GLY A 2 12.44 4.20 20.32
CA GLY A 2 11.23 3.75 21.03
C GLY A 2 10.01 3.51 20.14
N LEU A 3 10.21 3.36 18.82
CA LEU A 3 9.17 3.03 17.84
C LEU A 3 8.89 1.53 17.86
N GLU A 4 7.68 1.13 17.46
CA GLU A 4 7.34 -0.28 17.23
C GLU A 4 8.17 -0.88 16.09
N ASP A 5 8.52 -2.16 16.22
CA ASP A 5 9.19 -2.91 15.16
C ASP A 5 8.30 -2.97 13.90
N PRO A 6 8.89 -2.91 12.69
CA PRO A 6 8.16 -3.08 11.44
C PRO A 6 7.44 -4.44 11.40
N ILE A 7 6.19 -4.43 10.96
CA ILE A 7 5.34 -5.60 10.90
C ILE A 7 5.16 -6.01 9.45
N ARG A 8 5.45 -7.27 9.16
CA ARG A 8 5.14 -7.88 7.87
C ARG A 8 3.68 -8.28 7.81
N ILE A 9 2.99 -7.88 6.74
CA ILE A 9 1.62 -8.29 6.47
C ILE A 9 1.66 -9.65 5.75
N GLN A 10 1.04 -10.66 6.36
CA GLN A 10 1.01 -12.04 5.85
C GLN A 10 -0.40 -12.62 5.96
N ASN A 11 -0.73 -13.57 5.07
CA ASN A 11 -1.94 -14.39 5.19
C ASN A 11 -1.71 -15.58 6.10
N VAL A 12 -1.48 -15.26 7.36
CA VAL A 12 -1.66 -16.20 8.44
C VAL A 12 -3.05 -15.98 9.05
N GLU A 13 -3.54 -16.97 9.78
CA GLU A 13 -4.86 -16.92 10.40
C GLU A 13 -5.10 -15.60 11.14
N TRP A 14 -6.28 -14.99 10.94
CA TRP A 14 -6.61 -13.68 11.50
C TRP A 14 -7.04 -13.80 12.97
N LYS A 15 -6.06 -14.06 13.83
CA LYS A 15 -6.22 -14.25 15.27
C LYS A 15 -5.00 -13.76 16.04
N GLN A 16 -5.10 -13.76 17.37
CA GLN A 16 -4.00 -13.42 18.26
C GLN A 16 -2.75 -14.24 17.94
N GLY A 17 -1.58 -13.57 17.90
CA GLY A 17 -0.31 -14.15 17.49
C GLY A 17 0.04 -13.92 16.01
N ASN A 18 -0.91 -13.43 15.20
CA ASN A 18 -0.60 -12.83 13.90
C ASN A 18 -0.15 -11.38 14.14
N PRO A 19 1.10 -10.99 13.77
CA PRO A 19 1.61 -9.65 14.03
C PRO A 19 0.72 -8.52 13.49
N PHE A 20 0.09 -8.71 12.32
CA PHE A 20 -0.79 -7.71 11.72
C PHE A 20 -2.15 -7.65 12.43
N TYR A 21 -2.69 -8.80 12.86
CA TYR A 21 -3.88 -8.86 13.72
C TYR A 21 -3.59 -8.16 15.05
N ASP A 22 -2.49 -8.51 15.72
CA ASP A 22 -2.15 -7.97 17.03
C ASP A 22 -1.94 -6.45 16.96
N TRP A 23 -1.31 -5.96 15.87
CA TRP A 23 -1.17 -4.53 15.62
C TRP A 23 -2.51 -3.82 15.48
N TYR A 24 -3.42 -4.39 14.69
CA TYR A 24 -4.77 -3.87 14.51
C TYR A 24 -5.57 -3.92 15.81
N SER A 25 -5.55 -5.04 16.54
CA SER A 25 -6.35 -5.25 17.75
C SER A 25 -6.02 -4.25 18.86
N ARG A 26 -4.74 -3.85 19.00
CA ARG A 26 -4.31 -2.77 19.91
C ARG A 26 -4.91 -1.40 19.54
N ARG A 27 -5.39 -1.25 18.31
CA ARG A 27 -5.80 0.02 17.68
C ARG A 27 -7.19 -0.02 17.05
N SER A 28 -8.01 -1.02 17.37
CA SER A 28 -9.31 -1.26 16.72
C SER A 28 -10.33 -0.13 16.90
N ARG A 29 -10.10 0.78 17.86
CA ARG A 29 -10.96 1.96 18.12
C ARG A 29 -10.37 3.26 17.57
N VAL A 30 -9.14 3.20 17.04
CA VAL A 30 -8.36 4.36 16.60
C VAL A 30 -8.72 4.65 15.14
N LYS A 31 -8.84 5.93 14.80
CA LYS A 31 -9.25 6.40 13.48
C LYS A 31 -8.09 6.99 12.70
N ILE A 32 -8.17 6.90 11.37
CA ILE A 32 -7.23 7.57 10.47
C ILE A 32 -7.68 9.03 10.32
N LEU A 33 -6.80 9.97 10.70
CA LEU A 33 -7.05 11.42 10.62
C LEU A 33 -6.49 12.06 9.36
N SER A 34 -5.42 11.50 8.81
CA SER A 34 -4.87 11.99 7.55
C SER A 34 -4.04 10.92 6.87
N MET A 35 -3.97 11.02 5.55
CA MET A 35 -3.24 10.10 4.70
C MET A 35 -2.49 10.89 3.63
N GLN A 36 -1.30 10.41 3.28
CA GLN A 36 -0.48 10.94 2.21
C GLN A 36 -0.01 9.80 1.31
N LEU A 37 -0.27 9.93 0.02
CA LEU A 37 0.44 9.16 -1.00
C LEU A 37 1.79 9.83 -1.22
N ARG A 38 2.88 9.13 -0.93
CA ARG A 38 4.24 9.67 -0.99
C ARG A 38 5.09 8.91 -2.01
N GLN A 39 6.05 9.61 -2.60
CA GLN A 39 7.02 9.06 -3.53
C GLN A 39 8.43 9.43 -3.10
N GLU A 40 9.30 8.44 -2.93
CA GLU A 40 10.70 8.65 -2.56
C GLU A 40 11.43 9.46 -3.65
N GLN A 41 12.31 10.36 -3.23
CA GLN A 41 13.17 11.13 -4.13
C GLN A 41 14.38 10.27 -4.49
N THR A 42 14.43 9.79 -5.74
CA THR A 42 15.55 8.99 -6.22
C THR A 42 16.03 9.52 -7.57
N ALA A 43 17.32 9.36 -7.86
CA ALA A 43 17.86 9.60 -9.21
C ALA A 43 17.46 8.50 -10.22
N SER A 44 16.77 7.45 -9.77
CA SER A 44 16.33 6.32 -10.57
C SER A 44 14.98 6.61 -11.23
N PRO A 45 14.74 6.11 -12.45
CA PRO A 45 13.44 6.25 -13.13
C PRO A 45 12.29 5.55 -12.37
N PHE A 46 12.61 4.63 -11.46
CA PHE A 46 11.64 3.95 -10.60
C PHE A 46 11.78 4.44 -9.17
N SER A 47 10.85 5.28 -8.75
CA SER A 47 10.81 5.90 -7.42
C SER A 47 9.72 5.25 -6.57
N HIS A 48 10.10 4.70 -5.43
CA HIS A 48 9.19 3.91 -4.58
C HIS A 48 8.02 4.76 -4.07
N GLN A 49 6.79 4.24 -4.22
CA GLN A 49 5.59 4.84 -3.66
C GLN A 49 5.12 4.10 -2.40
N TYR A 50 4.67 4.86 -1.41
CA TYR A 50 4.16 4.34 -0.16
C TYR A 50 3.07 5.25 0.38
N LEU A 51 2.36 4.76 1.39
CA LEU A 51 1.32 5.51 2.06
C LEU A 51 1.75 5.82 3.48
N ALA A 52 1.70 7.10 3.86
CA ALA A 52 1.91 7.55 5.23
C ALA A 52 0.59 8.04 5.82
N PHE A 53 0.30 7.74 7.08
CA PHE A 53 -0.94 8.14 7.71
C PHE A 53 -0.79 8.44 9.19
N LYS A 54 -1.68 9.31 9.67
CA LYS A 54 -1.78 9.72 11.07
C LYS A 54 -3.02 9.12 11.69
N LEU A 55 -2.88 8.59 12.90
CA LEU A 55 -3.97 8.11 13.74
C LEU A 55 -4.42 9.17 14.77
N ASP A 56 -5.65 9.01 15.29
CA ASP A 56 -6.23 9.95 16.26
C ASP A 56 -5.64 9.85 17.68
N ASP A 57 -4.90 8.79 17.97
CA ASP A 57 -4.02 8.68 19.14
C ASP A 57 -2.71 9.47 19.01
N GLY A 58 -2.49 10.14 17.87
CA GLY A 58 -1.31 10.95 17.59
C GLY A 58 -0.13 10.17 17.00
N THR A 59 -0.26 8.86 16.79
CA THR A 59 0.79 8.04 16.17
C THR A 59 0.77 8.13 14.64
N TYR A 60 1.90 7.78 14.02
CA TYR A 60 2.09 7.84 12.57
C TYR A 60 2.62 6.51 12.07
N PHE A 61 2.16 6.10 10.89
CA PHE A 61 2.60 4.88 10.25
C PHE A 61 2.87 5.11 8.77
N ARG A 62 3.82 4.34 8.24
CA ARG A 62 3.96 4.09 6.81
C ARG A 62 3.54 2.67 6.50
N ILE A 63 2.94 2.47 5.34
CA ILE A 63 2.68 1.15 4.77
C ILE A 63 3.27 1.07 3.37
N ASP A 64 3.97 -0.02 3.12
CA ASP A 64 4.81 -0.23 1.95
C ASP A 64 4.54 -1.57 1.31
N ARG A 65 4.75 -1.63 0.01
CA ARG A 65 5.01 -2.87 -0.73
C ARG A 65 6.40 -2.81 -1.34
N ARG A 66 7.29 -3.72 -0.94
CA ARG A 66 8.65 -3.82 -1.47
C ARG A 66 8.84 -5.14 -2.20
N ARG A 67 9.88 -5.21 -3.01
CA ARG A 67 10.44 -6.50 -3.45
C ARG A 67 11.31 -7.07 -2.34
N LEU A 68 11.32 -8.38 -2.13
CA LEU A 68 12.36 -9.00 -1.30
C LEU A 68 13.76 -8.68 -1.87
N PRO A 69 14.74 -8.36 -1.01
CA PRO A 69 16.13 -8.22 -1.45
C PRO A 69 16.64 -9.60 -1.92
N SER A 70 16.60 -9.84 -3.23
CA SER A 70 17.22 -11.03 -3.83
C SER A 70 18.49 -10.60 -4.58
N PRO A 71 19.61 -11.33 -4.43
CA PRO A 71 20.85 -11.05 -5.16
C PRO A 71 20.69 -11.25 -6.68
N MET A 72 19.61 -11.88 -7.14
CA MET A 72 19.25 -11.95 -8.53
C MET A 72 18.05 -11.02 -8.84
N ASN A 73 18.10 -10.43 -10.03
CA ASN A 73 16.95 -9.96 -10.83
C ASN A 73 16.54 -8.48 -10.68
N TYR A 74 17.38 -7.61 -11.24
CA TYR A 74 16.89 -6.39 -11.89
C TYR A 74 16.28 -6.67 -13.30
N ALA A 75 16.26 -7.94 -13.73
CA ALA A 75 15.97 -8.32 -15.12
C ALA A 75 15.09 -9.58 -15.28
N ARG A 76 14.23 -9.94 -14.30
CA ARG A 76 13.32 -11.08 -14.53
C ARG A 76 12.17 -10.67 -15.46
N PRO A 77 11.88 -11.46 -16.51
CA PRO A 77 10.76 -11.22 -17.41
C PRO A 77 9.40 -11.14 -16.67
N ARG A 78 8.44 -10.49 -17.33
CA ARG A 78 7.05 -10.22 -16.91
C ARG A 78 6.30 -11.36 -16.18
N GLU A 79 6.71 -12.61 -16.39
CA GLU A 79 5.94 -13.79 -16.02
C GLU A 79 6.38 -14.43 -14.69
N GLU A 80 7.58 -14.14 -14.19
CA GLU A 80 8.08 -14.74 -12.94
C GLU A 80 7.93 -13.81 -11.74
N GLY A 81 8.15 -12.50 -11.93
CA GLY A 81 8.17 -11.51 -10.86
C GLY A 81 9.07 -11.88 -9.68
N VAL A 82 8.86 -11.21 -8.54
CA VAL A 82 9.47 -11.54 -7.25
C VAL A 82 8.44 -11.45 -6.14
N GLU A 83 8.68 -12.09 -5.01
CA GLU A 83 7.76 -12.00 -3.89
C GLU A 83 7.60 -10.53 -3.43
N ALA A 84 6.35 -10.07 -3.40
CA ALA A 84 5.93 -8.83 -2.81
C ALA A 84 5.95 -8.95 -1.30
N TYR A 85 6.55 -7.96 -0.65
CA TYR A 85 6.75 -7.88 0.77
C TYR A 85 6.06 -6.62 1.29
N ASP A 86 4.90 -6.82 1.94
CA ASP A 86 4.08 -5.74 2.47
C ASP A 86 4.43 -5.50 3.95
N THR A 87 4.65 -4.25 4.34
CA THR A 87 4.97 -3.87 5.72
C THR A 87 4.20 -2.68 6.20
N ILE A 88 3.90 -2.68 7.49
CA ILE A 88 3.50 -1.49 8.23
C ILE A 88 4.55 -1.17 9.29
N GLU A 89 4.92 0.10 9.39
CA GLU A 89 5.98 0.55 10.27
C GLU A 89 5.61 1.88 10.91
N GLN A 90 5.92 2.04 12.19
CA GLN A 90 5.72 3.30 12.90
C GLN A 90 6.78 4.33 12.49
N ILE A 91 6.35 5.54 12.19
CA ILE A 91 7.21 6.67 11.82
C ILE A 91 7.03 7.83 12.79
N THR A 92 7.95 8.79 12.75
CA THR A 92 7.95 9.96 13.65
C THR A 92 7.01 11.08 13.20
N GLY A 93 6.59 11.08 11.93
CA GLY A 93 5.67 12.05 11.36
C GLY A 93 5.36 11.77 9.89
N LEU A 94 4.43 12.53 9.32
CA LEU A 94 4.05 12.37 7.90
C LEU A 94 5.16 12.81 6.92
N GLU A 95 6.02 13.72 7.35
CA GLU A 95 7.18 14.19 6.58
C GLU A 95 8.47 13.46 7.00
N ASP A 96 8.36 12.31 7.68
CA ASP A 96 9.50 11.52 8.10
C ASP A 96 10.35 11.10 6.89
N SER A 97 11.64 11.39 6.97
CA SER A 97 12.66 11.13 5.95
C SER A 97 13.74 10.16 6.42
N ILE A 98 13.54 9.47 7.56
CA ILE A 98 14.48 8.50 8.15
C ILE A 98 15.03 7.52 7.11
N TYR A 99 14.18 7.11 6.15
CA TYR A 99 14.55 6.21 5.08
C TYR A 99 15.05 6.93 3.84
N ASN A 100 14.23 7.84 3.30
CA ASN A 100 14.53 8.65 2.13
C ASN A 100 13.71 9.95 2.17
N PRO A 101 14.25 11.07 1.67
CA PRO A 101 13.42 12.22 1.30
C PRO A 101 12.33 11.78 0.33
N SER A 102 11.15 12.41 0.42
CA SER A 102 10.00 12.04 -0.40
C SER A 102 9.13 13.25 -0.73
N TYR A 103 8.45 13.20 -1.87
CA TYR A 103 7.40 14.14 -2.24
C TYR A 103 6.05 13.62 -1.76
N CYS A 104 5.23 14.51 -1.19
CA CYS A 104 3.82 14.25 -0.97
C CYS A 104 3.08 14.48 -2.30
N LEU A 105 2.60 13.42 -2.94
CA LEU A 105 1.86 13.51 -4.20
C LEU A 105 0.41 13.90 -3.97
N VAL A 106 -0.21 13.29 -2.96
CA VAL A 106 -1.61 13.56 -2.58
C VAL A 106 -1.69 13.57 -1.07
N LYS A 107 -2.45 14.52 -0.51
CA LYS A 107 -2.77 14.61 0.91
C LYS A 107 -4.28 14.64 1.08
N SER A 108 -4.80 13.78 1.94
CA SER A 108 -6.18 13.83 2.40
C SER A 108 -6.22 14.04 3.92
N SER A 109 -6.99 15.04 4.34
CA SER A 109 -7.30 15.28 5.74
C SER A 109 -8.70 14.73 6.01
N LEU A 110 -8.79 13.75 6.89
CA LEU A 110 -10.00 13.04 7.27
C LEU A 110 -10.52 13.66 8.57
N SER A 111 -11.14 14.84 8.46
CA SER A 111 -11.78 15.51 9.59
C SER A 111 -13.22 15.01 9.76
N ALA A 112 -13.68 14.94 11.00
CA ALA A 112 -15.07 14.60 11.31
C ALA A 112 -16.05 15.46 10.47
N PRO A 113 -17.13 14.87 9.93
CA PRO A 113 -17.61 13.50 10.15
C PRO A 113 -16.89 12.40 9.32
N SER A 114 -16.04 12.77 8.38
CA SER A 114 -15.39 11.88 7.42
C SER A 114 -14.09 11.28 7.97
N THR A 115 -14.18 10.43 8.99
CA THR A 115 -13.04 9.64 9.50
C THR A 115 -13.06 8.23 8.92
N ALA A 116 -11.91 7.71 8.48
CA ALA A 116 -11.80 6.29 8.13
C ALA A 116 -11.50 5.44 9.37
N ASN A 117 -12.27 4.37 9.56
CA ASN A 117 -11.91 3.32 10.50
C ASN A 117 -10.70 2.55 9.97
N LEU A 118 -9.82 2.14 10.88
CA LEU A 118 -8.64 1.34 10.54
C LEU A 118 -9.00 0.01 9.85
N ASP A 119 -10.21 -0.49 10.12
CA ASP A 119 -10.81 -1.68 9.50
C ASP A 119 -10.77 -1.62 7.96
N LEU A 120 -11.02 -0.44 7.37
CA LEU A 120 -10.99 -0.28 5.90
C LEU A 120 -9.58 -0.50 5.33
N LEU A 121 -8.55 0.02 6.01
CA LEU A 121 -7.16 -0.21 5.61
C LEU A 121 -6.81 -1.70 5.74
N VAL A 122 -7.18 -2.32 6.86
CA VAL A 122 -6.92 -3.75 7.11
C VAL A 122 -7.63 -4.62 6.07
N ASP A 123 -8.90 -4.36 5.79
CA ASP A 123 -9.68 -5.09 4.80
C ASP A 123 -9.12 -4.92 3.39
N ALA A 124 -8.71 -3.70 3.01
CA ALA A 124 -8.07 -3.46 1.72
C ALA A 124 -6.74 -4.23 1.60
N CYS A 125 -5.88 -4.17 2.62
CA CYS A 125 -4.63 -4.94 2.65
C CYS A 125 -4.89 -6.44 2.49
N ARG A 126 -5.86 -6.97 3.24
CA ARG A 126 -6.21 -8.39 3.20
C ARG A 126 -6.84 -8.80 1.87
N ARG A 127 -7.66 -7.96 1.26
CA ARG A 127 -8.26 -8.20 -0.06
C ARG A 127 -7.20 -8.20 -1.15
N ILE A 128 -6.31 -7.21 -1.17
CA ILE A 128 -5.17 -7.19 -2.08
C ILE A 128 -4.35 -8.47 -1.90
N TYR A 129 -4.05 -8.85 -0.65
CA TYR A 129 -3.27 -10.06 -0.36
C TYR A 129 -3.99 -11.34 -0.84
N ASN A 130 -5.30 -11.46 -0.62
CA ASN A 130 -6.06 -12.68 -0.89
C ASN A 130 -6.74 -12.73 -2.26
N ASP A 131 -6.55 -11.74 -3.13
CA ASP A 131 -7.23 -11.72 -4.43
C ASP A 131 -6.74 -12.87 -5.32
N ARG A 132 -7.67 -13.78 -5.63
CA ARG A 132 -7.47 -14.95 -6.49
C ARG A 132 -8.21 -14.84 -7.82
N THR A 133 -8.86 -13.70 -8.11
CA THR A 133 -9.84 -13.57 -9.21
C THR A 133 -9.24 -13.39 -10.60
N LEU A 134 -7.91 -13.43 -10.74
CA LEU A 134 -7.24 -13.20 -12.01
C LEU A 134 -6.84 -14.50 -12.70
N PRO A 135 -7.12 -14.68 -14.00
CA PRO A 135 -7.01 -15.98 -14.66
C PRO A 135 -5.56 -16.24 -15.12
N ARG A 136 -4.80 -17.04 -14.36
CA ARG A 136 -3.77 -17.98 -14.85
C ARG A 136 -3.55 -19.10 -13.80
N PRO A 137 -3.16 -20.31 -14.21
CA PRO A 137 -2.95 -21.44 -13.32
C PRO A 137 -1.51 -21.46 -12.81
N ILE A 138 -1.22 -20.78 -11.70
CA ILE A 138 -0.02 -21.05 -10.90
C ILE A 138 -0.46 -21.00 -9.44
N ALA A 139 0.00 -21.94 -8.63
CA ALA A 139 -0.50 -22.26 -7.29
C ALA A 139 -0.33 -21.17 -6.22
N ASP A 140 0.18 -19.99 -6.58
CA ASP A 140 0.48 -18.89 -5.67
C ASP A 140 -0.26 -17.61 -6.11
N SER A 141 -0.88 -16.90 -5.16
CA SER A 141 -1.69 -15.70 -5.42
C SER A 141 -0.91 -14.66 -6.24
N GLN A 142 -1.48 -14.19 -7.34
CA GLN A 142 -0.83 -13.26 -8.28
C GLN A 142 -0.46 -11.91 -7.64
N THR A 143 -1.15 -11.51 -6.58
CA THR A 143 -0.88 -10.25 -5.88
C THR A 143 0.35 -10.32 -4.96
N HIS A 144 0.91 -11.51 -4.74
CA HIS A 144 2.24 -11.72 -4.14
C HIS A 144 3.38 -11.62 -5.13
N THR A 145 3.09 -11.45 -6.42
CA THR A 145 4.12 -11.34 -7.44
C THR A 145 4.33 -9.88 -7.78
N TYR A 146 5.33 -9.26 -7.14
CA TYR A 146 5.82 -7.94 -7.49
C TYR A 146 6.45 -8.02 -8.89
N THR A 147 5.89 -7.30 -9.84
CA THR A 147 6.49 -7.09 -11.17
C THR A 147 6.63 -5.60 -11.43
N ILE A 148 7.49 -5.19 -12.36
CA ILE A 148 7.63 -3.78 -12.74
C ILE A 148 6.31 -3.20 -13.32
N GLN A 149 5.37 -4.04 -13.76
CA GLN A 149 4.18 -3.60 -14.51
C GLN A 149 2.86 -3.85 -13.79
N ARG A 150 2.86 -4.67 -12.74
CA ARG A 150 1.68 -5.11 -11.99
C ARG A 150 2.06 -5.37 -10.54
N TYR A 151 1.15 -4.99 -9.64
CA TYR A 151 1.24 -5.26 -8.20
C TYR A 151 2.50 -4.73 -7.52
N ASP A 152 3.11 -3.69 -8.08
CA ASP A 152 4.25 -2.99 -7.52
C ASP A 152 3.85 -2.01 -6.39
N CYS A 153 4.82 -1.24 -5.92
CA CYS A 153 4.61 -0.21 -4.91
C CYS A 153 3.60 0.87 -5.34
N TYR A 154 3.55 1.23 -6.62
CA TYR A 154 2.60 2.20 -7.17
C TYR A 154 1.18 1.67 -7.10
N PHE A 155 0.95 0.46 -7.61
CA PHE A 155 -0.34 -0.21 -7.51
C PHE A 155 -0.79 -0.26 -6.06
N TYR A 156 0.04 -0.78 -5.16
CA TYR A 156 -0.34 -1.00 -3.77
C TYR A 156 -0.70 0.29 -3.04
N ALA A 157 0.18 1.30 -3.09
CA ALA A 157 -0.04 2.56 -2.39
C ALA A 157 -1.27 3.32 -2.93
N GLN A 158 -1.44 3.36 -4.26
CA GLN A 158 -2.60 4.01 -4.88
C GLN A 158 -3.91 3.27 -4.60
N THR A 159 -3.89 1.93 -4.62
CA THR A 159 -5.06 1.10 -4.29
C THR A 159 -5.55 1.41 -2.89
N LEU A 160 -4.64 1.33 -1.90
CA LEU A 160 -4.98 1.60 -0.51
C LEU A 160 -5.53 3.01 -0.34
N PHE A 161 -4.85 4.01 -0.92
CA PHE A 161 -5.31 5.39 -0.85
C PHE A 161 -6.73 5.53 -1.39
N ILE A 162 -7.01 4.99 -2.58
CA ILE A 162 -8.33 5.10 -3.22
C ILE A 162 -9.40 4.35 -2.42
N CYS A 163 -9.13 3.10 -2.00
CA CYS A 163 -10.08 2.30 -1.23
C CYS A 163 -10.47 2.92 0.11
N ILE A 164 -9.59 3.71 0.72
CA ILE A 164 -9.86 4.34 2.03
C ILE A 164 -10.48 5.72 1.86
N VAL A 165 -9.99 6.50 0.89
CA VAL A 165 -10.36 7.91 0.73
C VAL A 165 -11.64 8.06 -0.09
N PHE A 166 -11.84 7.31 -1.18
CA PHE A 166 -13.00 7.49 -2.07
C PHE A 166 -14.36 7.23 -1.40
N PRO A 167 -14.53 6.18 -0.56
CA PRO A 167 -15.81 5.96 0.12
C PRO A 167 -16.25 7.11 1.04
N LEU A 168 -15.33 8.02 1.41
CA LEU A 168 -15.61 9.15 2.30
C LEU A 168 -16.14 10.40 1.59
N TYR A 169 -16.16 10.40 0.25
CA TYR A 169 -16.59 11.54 -0.58
C TYR A 169 -17.91 11.30 -1.34
N ASP A 170 -18.78 10.43 -0.80
CA ASP A 170 -20.15 10.21 -1.29
C ASP A 170 -20.24 9.82 -2.79
N GLN A 171 -19.23 9.09 -3.27
CA GLN A 171 -19.23 8.43 -4.58
C GLN A 171 -19.80 7.01 -4.43
N PRO A 172 -20.39 6.40 -5.49
CA PRO A 172 -20.90 5.04 -5.42
C PRO A 172 -19.83 4.09 -4.83
N PRO A 173 -20.23 3.12 -3.97
CA PRO A 173 -19.28 2.27 -3.28
C PRO A 173 -18.37 1.59 -4.29
N LEU A 174 -17.08 1.90 -4.20
CA LEU A 174 -16.06 1.30 -5.05
C LEU A 174 -15.99 -0.18 -4.67
N ASP A 175 -16.38 -1.08 -5.57
CA ASP A 175 -16.11 -2.50 -5.38
C ASP A 175 -14.58 -2.68 -5.44
N ILE A 176 -13.99 -2.85 -4.26
CA ILE A 176 -12.54 -3.02 -4.09
C ILE A 176 -12.04 -4.19 -4.94
N SER A 177 -12.82 -5.26 -5.04
CA SER A 177 -12.46 -6.45 -5.82
C SER A 177 -12.47 -6.14 -7.31
N LEU A 178 -13.48 -5.41 -7.79
CA LEU A 178 -13.54 -4.94 -9.18
C LEU A 178 -12.40 -3.94 -9.49
N TRP A 179 -12.08 -3.04 -8.58
CA TRP A 179 -11.04 -2.03 -8.79
C TRP A 179 -9.64 -2.63 -8.79
N VAL A 180 -9.36 -3.55 -7.85
CA VAL A 180 -8.14 -4.37 -7.81
C VAL A 180 -8.01 -5.18 -9.09
N SER A 181 -9.11 -5.80 -9.56
CA SER A 181 -9.14 -6.55 -10.82
C SER A 181 -8.88 -5.65 -12.05
N LEU A 182 -9.51 -4.47 -12.13
CA LEU A 182 -9.36 -3.52 -13.24
C LEU A 182 -7.93 -2.96 -13.33
N ARG A 183 -7.33 -2.56 -12.20
CA ARG A 183 -5.93 -2.09 -12.14
C ARG A 183 -4.90 -3.23 -12.25
N GLY A 184 -5.27 -4.44 -11.85
CA GLY A 184 -4.49 -5.65 -12.13
C GLY A 184 -4.43 -6.01 -13.63
N THR A 185 -5.47 -5.62 -14.36
CA THR A 185 -5.59 -5.87 -15.81
C THR A 185 -5.06 -4.69 -16.65
N MET A 186 -5.22 -3.45 -16.18
CA MET A 186 -4.68 -2.25 -16.84
C MET A 186 -3.28 -1.88 -16.33
N SER A 187 -2.27 -2.16 -17.16
CA SER A 187 -0.98 -1.48 -17.06
C SER A 187 -1.16 -0.03 -17.50
N ILE A 188 -1.30 0.90 -16.56
CA ILE A 188 -1.17 2.33 -16.89
C ILE A 188 0.33 2.60 -17.01
N ILE A 189 0.82 2.70 -18.24
CA ILE A 189 2.08 3.38 -18.51
C ILE A 189 1.78 4.87 -18.33
N ILE A 190 2.20 5.46 -17.21
CA ILE A 190 2.29 6.92 -17.12
C ILE A 190 3.54 7.29 -17.92
N THR A 191 3.36 7.58 -19.22
CA THR A 191 4.40 8.22 -20.00
C THR A 191 4.38 9.71 -19.69
N ASP A 192 5.25 10.17 -18.79
CA ASP A 192 5.73 11.55 -18.86
C ASP A 192 6.82 11.58 -19.94
N GLN A 193 6.42 11.81 -21.18
CA GLN A 193 7.29 12.42 -22.17
C GLN A 193 6.80 13.87 -22.35
N PRO A 194 7.62 14.88 -22.01
CA PRO A 194 7.29 16.23 -22.44
C PRO A 194 7.38 16.26 -23.96
N TYR A 195 6.26 16.52 -24.63
CA TYR A 195 6.29 16.97 -26.01
C TYR A 195 6.99 18.33 -26.05
N HIS A 196 8.28 18.32 -26.38
CA HIS A 196 8.94 19.49 -26.93
C HIS A 196 8.65 19.53 -28.43
N GLN A 197 7.90 20.54 -28.86
CA GLN A 197 8.21 21.33 -30.06
C GLN A 197 7.97 22.80 -29.74
#